data_AF-A0A942NY89-F1
#
_entry.id   AF-A0A942NY89-F1
#
_cell.length_a   1.000
_cell.length_b   1.000
_cell.length_c   1.000
_cell.angle_alpha   90.00
_cell.angle_beta   90.00
_cell.angle_gamma   90.00
#
_symmetry.space_group_name_H-M   'P 1'
#
loop_
_entity.id
_entity.type
_entity.pdbx_description
1 polymer ?
#
loop_
_entity_poly.entity_id
_entity_poly.type
_entity_poly.pdbx_seq_one_letter_code
_entity_poly.pdbx_strand_id
1 'polypeptide(L)' 'MGILRQVAEYLYIRKPDPASPKTQWMKYMHGINRISIFMFLFALMVLLVRWVILPLFK' A
#
# COMPACT_ATOMS: atom_id res chain seq x y z
N MET A 1 19.12 -2.88 10.07
CA MET A 1 17.74 -2.82 9.54
C MET A 1 17.75 -3.45 8.16
N GLY A 2 17.36 -4.72 8.03
CA GLY A 2 17.30 -5.38 6.71
C GLY A 2 15.98 -5.08 6.03
N ILE A 3 16.01 -4.80 4.72
CA ILE A 3 14.81 -4.54 3.89
C ILE A 3 13.79 -5.68 4.05
N LEU A 4 14.28 -6.93 4.09
CA LEU A 4 13.44 -8.12 4.29
C LEU A 4 12.70 -8.12 5.64
N ARG A 5 13.32 -7.57 6.70
CA ARG A 5 12.70 -7.47 8.03
C ARG A 5 11.58 -6.42 8.04
N GLN A 6 11.79 -5.30 7.36
CA GLN A 6 10.76 -4.26 7.19
C GLN A 6 9.57 -4.77 6.40
N VAL A 7 9.80 -5.52 5.31
CA VAL A 7 8.71 -6.14 4.53
C VAL A 7 7.92 -7.14 5.39
N ALA A 8 8.59 -7.98 6.17
CA ALA A 8 7.92 -8.94 7.06
C ALA A 8 7.11 -8.26 8.18
N GLU A 9 7.63 -7.16 8.76
CA GLU A 9 6.91 -6.34 9.73
C GLU A 9 5.72 -5.60 9.07
N TYR A 10 5.88 -5.13 7.83
CA TYR A 10 4.84 -4.44 7.07
C TYR A 10 3.67 -5.36 6.66
N LEU A 11 3.98 -6.62 6.30
CA LEU A 11 2.97 -7.65 5.99
C LEU A 11 2.34 -8.26 7.26
N TYR A 12 2.62 -7.73 8.45
CA TYR A 12 2.18 -8.27 9.74
C TYR A 12 2.59 -9.73 10.02
N ILE A 13 3.53 -10.28 9.24
CA ILE A 13 4.08 -11.63 9.42
C ILE A 13 4.92 -11.69 10.72
N ARG A 14 5.52 -10.55 11.09
CA ARG A 14 6.31 -10.40 12.31
C ARG A 14 5.78 -9.24 13.13
N LYS A 15 5.64 -9.44 14.45
CA LYS A 15 5.29 -8.35 15.36
C LYS A 15 6.35 -7.23 15.27
N PRO A 16 5.94 -5.97 15.09
CA PRO A 16 6.88 -4.85 15.07
C PRO A 16 7.64 -4.77 16.40
N ASP A 17 8.90 -4.37 16.32
CA ASP A 17 9.80 -4.31 17.46
C ASP A 17 9.21 -3.40 18.57
N PRO A 18 8.99 -3.90 19.80
CA PRO A 18 8.41 -3.11 20.88
C PRO A 18 9.30 -1.93 21.31
N ALA A 19 10.60 -1.98 21.00
CA ALA A 19 11.54 -0.87 21.23
C ALA A 19 11.50 0.19 20.12
N SER A 20 10.74 -0.03 19.04
CA SER A 20 10.65 0.94 17.95
C SER A 20 9.99 2.25 18.44
N PRO A 21 10.59 3.42 18.16
CA PRO A 21 10.01 4.67 18.59
C PRO A 21 8.69 4.89 17.85
N LYS A 22 7.59 4.91 18.61
CA LYS A 22 6.24 5.22 18.10
C LYS A 22 6.14 6.70 17.79
N THR A 23 6.85 7.15 16.76
CA THR A 23 6.85 8.56 16.35
C THR A 23 5.60 8.89 15.54
N GLN A 24 5.21 10.16 15.56
CA GLN A 24 4.12 10.66 14.73
C GLN A 24 4.43 10.50 13.23
N TRP A 25 5.71 10.60 12.84
CA TRP A 25 6.20 10.37 11.49
C TRP A 25 5.88 8.98 10.94
N MET A 26 5.96 7.94 11.79
CA MET A 26 5.61 6.57 11.38
C MET A 26 4.11 6.42 11.07
N LYS A 27 3.24 7.15 11.79
CA LYS A 27 1.79 7.19 11.48
C LYS A 27 1.54 7.86 10.14
N TYR A 28 2.24 8.97 9.85
CA TYR A 28 2.14 9.63 8.55
C TYR A 28 2.66 8.76 7.40
N MET A 29 3.78 8.05 7.57
CA MET A 29 4.28 7.11 6.57
C MET A 29 3.24 6.03 6.22
N HIS A 30 2.59 5.45 7.23
CA HIS A 30 1.55 4.46 7.00
C HIS A 30 0.29 5.08 6.38
N GLY A 31 -0.08 6.30 6.77
CA GLY A 31 -1.18 7.05 6.17
C GLY A 31 -0.97 7.31 4.67
N ILE A 32 0.24 7.78 4.29
CA ILE A 32 0.62 7.99 2.89
C ILE A 32 0.52 6.67 2.12
N ASN A 33 1.01 5.56 2.68
CA ASN A 33 0.95 4.28 1.98
C ASN A 33 -0.48 3.76 1.77
N ARG A 34 -1.39 4.01 2.73
CA ARG A 34 -2.82 3.72 2.55
C ARG A 34 -3.40 4.53 1.40
N ILE A 35 -3.14 5.83 1.36
CA ILE A 35 -3.64 6.73 0.30
C ILE A 35 -3.09 6.29 -1.07
N SER A 36 -1.81 5.95 -1.18
CA SER A 36 -1.22 5.49 -2.44
C SER A 36 -1.84 4.19 -2.93
N ILE A 37 -2.16 3.24 -2.04
CA ILE A 37 -2.86 2.01 -2.42
C ILE A 37 -4.25 2.31 -2.97
N PHE A 38 -5.02 3.19 -2.32
CA PHE A 38 -6.35 3.57 -2.82
C PHE A 38 -6.28 4.26 -4.20
N MET A 39 -5.35 5.19 -4.38
CA MET A 39 -5.13 5.86 -5.67
C MET A 39 -4.71 4.88 -6.77
N PHE A 40 -3.83 3.94 -6.45
CA PHE A 40 -3.39 2.90 -7.37
C PHE A 40 -4.54 1.99 -7.81
N LEU A 41 -5.35 1.51 -6.86
CA LEU A 41 -6.54 0.69 -7.16
C LEU A 41 -7.56 1.45 -8.00
N PHE A 42 -7.78 2.73 -7.71
CA PHE A 42 -8.65 3.59 -8.52
C PHE A 42 -8.14 3.70 -9.96
N ALA A 43 -6.85 3.97 -10.15
CA ALA A 43 -6.24 4.02 -11.48
C ALA A 43 -6.37 2.68 -12.23
N LEU A 44 -6.16 1.54 -11.55
CA LEU A 44 -6.38 0.22 -12.13
C LEU A 44 -7.83 0.03 -12.57
N MET A 45 -8.81 0.46 -11.78
CA MET A 45 -10.23 0.39 -12.13
C MET A 45 -10.53 1.22 -13.39
N VAL A 46 -10.01 2.45 -13.48
CA VAL A 46 -10.16 3.32 -14.65
C VAL A 46 -9.55 2.67 -15.89
N LEU A 47 -8.33 2.12 -15.78
CA LEU A 47 -7.67 1.45 -16.90
C LEU A 47 -8.45 0.21 -17.35
N LEU A 48 -8.95 -0.60 -16.41
CA LEU A 48 -9.72 -1.80 -16.72
C LEU A 48 -11.04 -1.45 -17.42
N VAL A 49 -11.76 -0.43 -16.94
CA VAL A 49 -12.99 0.04 -17.60
C VAL A 49 -12.68 0.58 -19.01
N ARG A 50 -11.64 1.38 -19.16
CA ARG A 50 -11.31 2.06 -20.42
C ARG A 50 -10.77 1.12 -21.50
N TRP A 51 -9.89 0.19 -21.12
CA TRP A 51 -9.13 -0.62 -22.08
C TRP A 51 -9.59 -2.06 -22.20
N VAL A 52 -10.37 -2.56 -21.23
CA VAL A 52 -10.88 -3.94 -21.28
C VAL A 52 -12.39 -3.93 -21.47
N ILE A 53 -13.14 -3.27 -20.58
CA ILE A 53 -14.61 -3.35 -20.58
C ILE A 53 -15.22 -2.57 -21.76
N LEU A 54 -14.91 -1.29 -21.91
CA LEU A 54 -15.47 -0.46 -22.98
C LEU A 54 -15.26 -1.01 -24.41
N PRO A 55 -14.09 -1.54 -24.79
CA PRO A 55 -13.92 -2.16 -26.11
C PRO A 55 -14.62 -3.51 -26.28
N LEU A 56 -15.07 -4.17 -25.21
CA LEU A 56 -15.88 -5.40 -25.32
C LEU A 56 -17.34 -5.12 -25.72
N PHE A 57 -17.83 -3.90 -25.48
CA PHE A 57 -19.19 -3.47 -25.80
C PHE A 57 -19.28 -2.61 -27.07
N LYS A 58 -18.14 -2.40 -27.74
CA LYS A 58 -18.04 -1.65 -28.98
C LYS A 58 -17.83 -2.62 -30.13
#